data_AF-A0A1S2ZUU6-F1
#
_entry.id   AF-A0A1S2ZUU6-F1
#
_cell.length_a   1.000
_cell.length_b   1.000
_cell.length_c   1.000
_cell.angle_alpha   90.00
_cell.angle_beta   90.00
_cell.angle_gamma   90.00
#
_symmetry.space_group_name_H-M   'P 1'
#
loop_
_entity.id
_entity.type
_entity.pdbx_description
1 polymer ?
#
loop_
_entity_poly.entity_id
_entity_poly.type
_entity_poly.pdbx_seq_one_letter_code
_entity_poly.pdbx_strand_id
1 'polypeptide(L)'
;MAAELVEAKNMVMSFRVSDLQMLLGFVGRSKSGLKHELVTRALQLVQFDCSPELFKKIKELYETRYAKRGAEPGPSPPPPPPRALEPLALHAAPTPYERPRTALAGSGLDYPVLYGKYLNGLGRLPPKALKPEVRLVKLPFFNMLDELLKPTELVPQNSEKLQESPCIFALTPRQVELIRNSRELQPGVKAVQVVLRICYSDTSSPQEDQYPPNIAVKVNHSYCSVPGYYPSNKPGVEPKRPCRPINLTHLMYLSSATNRITVTWGNYGKSYSVALYLVRQLTSSELLQRLKTIGVKHPELCKALVKEKMRLDPDSEIATTGVRVSLICPLVKMRLSVPCRAETCAHLQCFDAVFYLQMNEKKPTWLCPVCDKPAPYDQLIIDGLLSKILTECQDADEIEYLVDGSWCPIRAEKERSCSPQCPILVLGPSDANGLLSAPSLNSGGGGGGGGGGGGGGAPGAAGGGGAAGGVENGKPGADVVDLTLDSSSSSEEEEEEEEEDDDDEEGPRPKRRCPFPKGLVSAC
;
A
#
# COMPACT_ATOMS: atom_id res chain seq x y z
N MET A 1 6.06 31.87 -28.03
CA MET A 1 6.60 30.77 -27.21
C MET A 1 7.31 31.24 -25.94
N ALA A 2 8.57 31.73 -25.96
CA ALA A 2 9.31 32.01 -24.71
C ALA A 2 8.59 32.98 -23.74
N ALA A 3 8.04 34.09 -24.25
CA ALA A 3 7.27 35.05 -23.45
C ALA A 3 5.97 34.45 -22.87
N GLU A 4 5.22 33.71 -23.69
CA GLU A 4 3.97 33.04 -23.27
C GLU A 4 4.20 31.95 -22.23
N LEU A 5 5.34 31.25 -22.29
CA LEU A 5 5.72 30.24 -21.30
C LEU A 5 6.02 30.88 -19.93
N VAL A 6 6.67 32.05 -19.91
CA VAL A 6 6.86 32.84 -18.68
C VAL A 6 5.52 33.38 -18.16
N GLU A 7 4.68 33.92 -19.06
CA GLU A 7 3.34 34.42 -18.74
C GLU A 7 2.47 33.33 -18.09
N ALA A 8 2.41 32.14 -18.69
CA ALA A 8 1.64 31.01 -18.20
C ALA A 8 2.16 30.45 -16.88
N LYS A 9 3.48 30.39 -16.67
CA LYS A 9 4.07 30.01 -15.38
C LYS A 9 3.64 30.99 -14.27
N ASN A 10 3.64 32.30 -14.56
CA ASN A 10 3.15 33.31 -13.61
C ASN A 10 1.65 33.17 -13.31
N MET A 11 0.82 32.89 -14.33
CA MET A 11 -0.61 32.59 -14.12
C MET A 11 -0.81 31.37 -13.21
N VAL A 12 -0.11 30.26 -13.48
CA VAL A 12 -0.17 29.02 -12.71
C VAL A 12 0.26 29.20 -11.26
N MET A 13 1.30 30.00 -10.98
CA MET A 13 1.71 30.32 -9.61
C MET A 13 0.61 31.04 -8.81
N SER A 14 -0.23 31.82 -9.48
CA SER A 14 -1.39 32.48 -8.84
C SER A 14 -2.52 31.50 -8.48
N PHE A 15 -2.60 30.32 -9.10
CA PHE A 15 -3.77 29.44 -9.03
C PHE A 15 -4.08 28.90 -7.62
N ARG A 16 -5.37 28.69 -7.34
CA ARG A 16 -5.87 28.02 -6.13
C ARG A 16 -5.86 26.52 -6.37
N VAL A 17 -6.05 25.74 -5.31
CA VAL A 17 -6.14 24.28 -5.39
C VAL A 17 -7.22 23.84 -6.38
N SER A 18 -8.40 24.50 -6.37
CA SER A 18 -9.48 24.28 -7.34
C SER A 18 -9.03 24.43 -8.80
N ASP A 19 -8.29 25.49 -9.10
CA ASP A 19 -7.94 25.89 -10.46
C ASP A 19 -6.81 25.00 -10.99
N LEU A 20 -5.85 24.64 -10.12
CA LEU A 20 -4.83 23.63 -10.39
C LEU A 20 -5.46 22.24 -10.61
N GLN A 21 -6.50 21.88 -9.86
CA GLN A 21 -7.24 20.63 -10.03
C GLN A 21 -8.07 20.60 -11.32
N MET A 22 -8.61 21.73 -11.76
CA MET A 22 -9.26 21.86 -13.06
C MET A 22 -8.25 21.77 -14.19
N LEU A 23 -7.10 22.45 -14.08
CA LEU A 23 -6.02 22.41 -15.07
C LEU A 23 -5.42 21.01 -15.22
N LEU A 24 -4.98 20.40 -14.12
CA LEU A 24 -4.44 19.04 -14.11
C LEU A 24 -5.50 18.01 -14.53
N GLY A 25 -6.77 18.28 -14.21
CA GLY A 25 -7.90 17.48 -14.65
C GLY A 25 -8.14 17.51 -16.15
N PHE A 26 -7.99 18.67 -16.78
CA PHE A 26 -8.15 18.86 -18.22
C PHE A 26 -7.13 18.04 -19.02
N VAL A 27 -5.90 17.90 -18.52
CA VAL A 27 -4.84 17.06 -19.11
C VAL A 27 -4.77 15.63 -18.53
N GLY A 28 -5.81 15.16 -17.82
CA GLY A 28 -5.86 13.80 -17.27
C GLY A 28 -4.82 13.46 -16.18
N ARG A 29 -4.13 14.45 -15.62
CA ARG A 29 -3.16 14.28 -14.52
C ARG A 29 -3.87 14.22 -13.16
N SER A 30 -3.19 13.72 -12.14
CA SER A 30 -3.75 13.58 -10.78
C SER A 30 -4.19 14.93 -10.20
N LYS A 31 -5.40 14.94 -9.60
CA LYS A 31 -6.02 16.09 -8.92
C LYS A 31 -5.74 16.10 -7.40
N SER A 32 -5.22 15.02 -6.83
CA SER A 32 -4.89 14.94 -5.40
C SER A 32 -3.49 15.49 -5.13
N GLY A 33 -3.29 16.08 -3.95
CA GLY A 33 -2.00 16.59 -3.48
C GLY A 33 -2.10 17.88 -2.66
N LEU A 34 -0.97 18.34 -2.14
CA LEU A 34 -0.81 19.65 -1.53
C LEU A 34 -0.70 20.75 -2.61
N LYS A 35 -0.98 22.02 -2.25
CA LYS A 35 -0.95 23.13 -3.22
C LYS A 35 0.39 23.19 -3.95
N HIS A 36 1.51 23.06 -3.23
CA HIS A 36 2.83 23.12 -3.84
C HIS A 36 3.07 21.95 -4.81
N GLU A 37 2.65 20.72 -4.48
CA GLU A 37 2.75 19.56 -5.38
C GLU A 37 1.91 19.72 -6.66
N LEU A 38 0.74 20.34 -6.55
CA LEU A 38 -0.14 20.65 -7.69
C LEU A 38 0.46 21.77 -8.55
N VAL A 39 1.05 22.81 -7.92
CA VAL A 39 1.79 23.88 -8.63
C VAL A 39 3.02 23.29 -9.33
N THR A 40 3.84 22.48 -8.67
CA THR A 40 5.03 21.85 -9.27
C THR A 40 4.65 21.02 -10.50
N ARG A 41 3.60 20.18 -10.40
CA ARG A 41 3.10 19.42 -11.55
C ARG A 41 2.55 20.29 -12.67
N ALA A 42 1.83 21.36 -12.35
CA ALA A 42 1.33 22.31 -13.36
C ALA A 42 2.47 23.12 -14.03
N LEU A 43 3.53 23.47 -13.29
CA LEU A 43 4.71 24.15 -13.84
C LEU A 43 5.58 23.21 -14.69
N GLN A 44 5.70 21.94 -14.30
CA GLN A 44 6.30 20.88 -15.14
C GLN A 44 5.51 20.69 -16.43
N LEU A 45 4.18 20.60 -16.34
CA LEU A 45 3.29 20.51 -17.50
C LEU A 45 3.50 21.68 -18.49
N VAL A 46 3.56 22.93 -17.99
CA VAL A 46 3.84 24.12 -18.81
C VAL A 46 5.29 24.16 -19.35
N GLN A 47 6.21 23.39 -18.79
CA GLN A 47 7.61 23.34 -19.21
C GLN A 47 7.94 22.23 -20.21
N PHE A 48 7.17 21.13 -20.19
CA PHE A 48 7.42 19.94 -21.03
C PHE A 48 6.33 19.70 -22.08
N ASP A 49 5.05 19.89 -21.72
CA ASP A 49 3.89 19.61 -22.58
C ASP A 49 3.34 20.94 -23.17
N CYS A 50 4.18 21.67 -23.92
CA CYS A 50 3.93 23.05 -24.43
C CYS A 50 2.81 23.19 -25.50
N SER A 51 1.61 22.67 -25.27
CA SER A 51 0.50 22.68 -26.23
C SER A 51 -0.32 23.98 -26.23
N PRO A 52 -0.80 24.48 -27.39
CA PRO A 52 -1.67 25.65 -27.48
C PRO A 52 -2.95 25.54 -26.63
N GLU A 53 -3.51 24.34 -26.53
CA GLU A 53 -4.73 24.03 -25.77
C GLU A 53 -4.51 24.20 -24.27
N LEU A 54 -3.32 23.82 -23.78
CA LEU A 54 -2.93 24.03 -22.38
C LEU A 54 -2.81 25.53 -22.07
N PHE A 55 -2.12 26.30 -22.91
CA PHE A 55 -2.00 27.74 -22.75
C PHE A 55 -3.36 28.45 -22.78
N LYS A 56 -4.25 28.04 -23.68
CA LYS A 56 -5.63 28.52 -23.74
C LYS A 56 -6.40 28.22 -22.45
N LYS A 57 -6.28 27.01 -21.91
CA LYS A 57 -6.95 26.62 -20.64
C LYS A 57 -6.43 27.40 -19.44
N ILE A 58 -5.12 27.70 -19.40
CA ILE A 58 -4.51 28.53 -18.35
C ILE A 58 -5.07 29.95 -18.42
N LYS A 59 -5.14 30.57 -19.62
CA LYS A 59 -5.71 31.90 -19.81
C LYS A 59 -7.20 31.93 -19.41
N GLU A 60 -8.00 30.97 -19.84
CA GLU A 60 -9.43 30.84 -19.46
C GLU A 60 -9.64 30.77 -17.93
N LEU A 61 -8.86 29.95 -17.22
CA LEU A 61 -8.96 29.82 -15.75
C LEU A 61 -8.49 31.08 -15.02
N TYR A 62 -7.49 31.78 -15.56
CA TYR A 62 -7.01 33.05 -15.02
C TYR A 62 -8.07 34.15 -15.21
N GLU A 63 -8.59 34.32 -16.42
CA GLU A 63 -9.64 35.29 -16.77
C GLU A 63 -10.93 35.05 -15.96
N THR A 64 -11.42 33.82 -15.89
CA THR A 64 -12.63 33.44 -15.12
C THR A 64 -12.58 33.90 -13.66
N ARG A 65 -11.38 33.91 -13.08
CA ARG A 65 -11.14 34.41 -11.72
C ARG A 65 -11.11 35.93 -11.67
N TYR A 66 -10.30 36.59 -12.51
CA TYR A 66 -10.02 38.02 -12.38
C TYR A 66 -11.12 38.90 -12.99
N ALA A 67 -11.91 38.40 -13.94
CA ALA A 67 -13.11 39.07 -14.47
C ALA A 67 -14.17 39.36 -13.39
N LYS A 68 -14.22 38.56 -12.31
CA LYS A 68 -15.12 38.81 -11.16
C LYS A 68 -14.67 39.92 -10.21
N ARG A 69 -13.56 40.62 -10.48
CA ARG A 69 -13.09 41.75 -9.64
C ARG A 69 -13.52 43.13 -10.16
N GLY A 70 -14.30 43.20 -11.24
CA GLY A 70 -14.70 44.46 -11.90
C GLY A 70 -16.21 44.70 -12.05
N ALA A 71 -17.07 43.91 -11.39
CA ALA A 71 -18.52 44.04 -11.50
C ALA A 71 -19.17 44.28 -10.12
N GLU A 72 -19.82 45.43 -9.97
CA GLU A 72 -20.69 45.80 -8.85
C GLU A 72 -21.84 44.78 -8.65
N PRO A 73 -22.22 44.45 -7.40
CA PRO A 73 -23.28 43.48 -7.13
C PRO A 73 -24.69 44.08 -7.30
N GLY A 74 -25.28 43.93 -8.49
CA GLY A 74 -26.73 44.07 -8.68
C GLY A 74 -27.52 42.95 -7.98
N PRO A 75 -28.77 43.19 -7.54
CA PRO A 75 -29.53 42.24 -6.72
C PRO A 75 -29.93 40.98 -7.51
N SER A 76 -29.74 39.81 -6.88
CA SER A 76 -30.15 38.51 -7.42
C SER A 76 -31.68 38.31 -7.39
N PRO A 77 -32.29 37.69 -8.41
CA PRO A 77 -33.72 37.36 -8.40
C PRO A 77 -34.03 36.23 -7.39
N PRO A 78 -35.28 36.15 -6.87
CA PRO A 78 -35.68 35.15 -5.90
C PRO A 78 -35.81 33.74 -6.51
N PRO A 79 -35.69 32.67 -5.70
CA PRO A 79 -35.84 31.29 -6.18
C PRO A 79 -37.30 30.94 -6.52
N PRO A 80 -37.54 30.01 -7.47
CA PRO A 80 -38.88 29.58 -7.85
C PRO A 80 -39.54 28.71 -6.76
N PRO A 81 -40.89 28.71 -6.66
CA PRO A 81 -41.61 27.93 -5.66
C PRO A 81 -41.59 26.41 -5.97
N PRO A 82 -41.77 25.55 -4.95
CA PRO A 82 -41.77 24.10 -5.12
C PRO A 82 -42.95 23.63 -5.97
N ARG A 83 -42.71 22.67 -6.87
CA ARG A 83 -43.75 22.03 -7.68
C ARG A 83 -44.68 21.17 -6.82
N ALA A 84 -45.98 21.24 -7.13
CA ALA A 84 -47.00 20.41 -6.49
C ALA A 84 -46.81 18.91 -6.83
N LEU A 85 -47.18 18.06 -5.88
CA LEU A 85 -47.28 16.61 -6.06
C LEU A 85 -48.64 16.28 -6.69
N GLU A 86 -48.66 15.50 -7.78
CA GLU A 86 -49.89 14.91 -8.29
C GLU A 86 -50.28 13.66 -7.47
N PRO A 87 -51.59 13.32 -7.36
CA PRO A 87 -52.06 12.32 -6.42
C PRO A 87 -52.02 10.91 -7.02
N LEU A 88 -51.31 9.99 -6.36
CA LEU A 88 -51.48 8.56 -6.63
C LEU A 88 -52.78 8.06 -5.98
N ALA A 89 -53.68 7.52 -6.81
CA ALA A 89 -54.96 7.00 -6.36
C ALA A 89 -54.80 5.72 -5.54
N LEU A 90 -55.48 5.68 -4.39
CA LEU A 90 -55.81 4.44 -3.68
C LEU A 90 -56.71 3.56 -4.54
N HIS A 91 -56.56 2.24 -4.49
CA HIS A 91 -57.70 1.33 -4.29
C HIS A 91 -57.26 -0.03 -3.74
N ALA A 92 -58.15 -0.66 -2.97
CA ALA A 92 -57.90 -1.87 -2.20
C ALA A 92 -58.24 -3.16 -2.98
N ALA A 93 -57.84 -4.31 -2.41
CA ALA A 93 -58.15 -5.64 -2.93
C ALA A 93 -59.66 -5.95 -2.95
N PRO A 94 -60.07 -6.93 -3.80
CA PRO A 94 -60.64 -8.13 -3.21
C PRO A 94 -60.21 -9.45 -3.88
N THR A 95 -60.45 -10.56 -3.16
CA THR A 95 -60.39 -11.96 -3.61
C THR A 95 -61.80 -12.49 -3.93
N PRO A 96 -62.01 -13.77 -4.30
CA PRO A 96 -61.35 -14.60 -5.31
C PRO A 96 -62.38 -15.12 -6.35
N TYR A 97 -62.06 -16.23 -7.04
CA TYR A 97 -62.82 -16.96 -8.07
C TYR A 97 -62.77 -16.39 -9.50
N GLU A 98 -62.08 -17.10 -10.39
CA GLU A 98 -62.74 -17.90 -11.44
C GLU A 98 -61.74 -18.79 -12.23
N ARG A 99 -62.25 -19.87 -12.81
CA ARG A 99 -61.54 -20.66 -13.84
C ARG A 99 -62.52 -21.51 -14.67
N PRO A 100 -62.74 -21.20 -15.96
CA PRO A 100 -63.06 -22.19 -16.99
C PRO A 100 -61.75 -22.71 -17.60
N ARG A 101 -61.42 -24.00 -17.62
CA ARG A 101 -62.05 -25.12 -18.36
C ARG A 101 -62.13 -24.91 -19.88
N THR A 102 -61.02 -25.17 -20.55
CA THR A 102 -61.02 -25.85 -21.85
C THR A 102 -60.92 -27.37 -21.63
N ALA A 103 -61.57 -28.14 -22.49
CA ALA A 103 -61.64 -29.59 -22.41
C ALA A 103 -60.80 -30.26 -23.50
N LEU A 104 -60.24 -31.43 -23.20
CA LEU A 104 -60.06 -32.52 -24.16
C LEU A 104 -59.95 -33.85 -23.38
N ALA A 105 -60.61 -34.88 -23.90
CA ALA A 105 -60.78 -36.18 -23.26
C ALA A 105 -59.68 -37.17 -23.68
N GLY A 106 -59.53 -38.26 -22.92
CA GLY A 106 -58.62 -39.35 -23.29
C GLY A 106 -58.18 -40.19 -22.10
N SER A 107 -59.05 -41.05 -21.60
CA SER A 107 -58.71 -42.06 -20.58
C SER A 107 -57.88 -43.20 -21.20
N GLY A 108 -56.72 -43.49 -20.62
CA GLY A 108 -55.89 -44.65 -20.94
C GLY A 108 -54.98 -44.99 -19.78
N LEU A 109 -55.38 -45.96 -18.95
CA LEU A 109 -54.52 -46.54 -17.93
C LEU A 109 -53.59 -47.55 -18.60
N ASP A 110 -52.28 -47.40 -18.42
CA ASP A 110 -51.35 -48.49 -18.65
C ASP A 110 -50.24 -48.49 -17.58
N TYR A 111 -50.04 -49.64 -16.94
CA TYR A 111 -49.24 -49.78 -15.71
C TYR A 111 -47.97 -50.61 -15.99
N PRO A 112 -46.88 -49.98 -16.45
CA PRO A 112 -45.55 -50.54 -16.17
C PRO A 112 -44.45 -49.51 -15.85
N VAL A 113 -44.77 -48.32 -15.30
CA VAL A 113 -43.76 -47.27 -14.98
C VAL A 113 -43.51 -47.07 -13.47
N LEU A 114 -44.17 -47.84 -12.60
CA LEU A 114 -44.03 -47.71 -11.14
C LEU A 114 -42.83 -48.45 -10.51
N TYR A 115 -41.99 -49.11 -11.31
CA TYR A 115 -40.73 -49.72 -10.84
C TYR A 115 -39.48 -48.87 -11.07
N GLY A 116 -39.57 -47.76 -11.81
CA GLY A 116 -38.42 -46.89 -12.14
C GLY A 116 -38.13 -45.75 -11.15
N LYS A 117 -38.99 -45.51 -10.15
CA LYS A 117 -38.93 -44.30 -9.29
C LYS A 117 -38.40 -44.49 -7.86
N TYR A 118 -38.03 -45.71 -7.46
CA TYR A 118 -37.50 -45.99 -6.12
C TYR A 118 -35.98 -46.27 -6.07
N LEU A 119 -35.24 -45.94 -7.14
CA LEU A 119 -33.77 -46.05 -7.20
C LEU A 119 -33.04 -44.75 -7.65
N ASN A 120 -33.65 -43.58 -7.43
CA ASN A 120 -32.94 -42.30 -7.54
C ASN A 120 -33.55 -41.26 -6.57
N GLY A 121 -33.35 -41.48 -5.27
CA GLY A 121 -33.72 -40.52 -4.24
C GLY A 121 -32.72 -39.36 -4.16
N LEU A 122 -33.02 -38.23 -4.79
CA LEU A 122 -32.49 -36.90 -4.44
C LEU A 122 -33.43 -35.82 -5.00
N GLY A 123 -34.47 -35.48 -4.24
CA GLY A 123 -35.32 -34.32 -4.56
C GLY A 123 -34.50 -33.03 -4.37
N ARG A 124 -34.18 -32.33 -5.47
CA ARG A 124 -33.64 -30.96 -5.38
C ARG A 124 -34.69 -30.07 -4.75
N LEU A 125 -34.46 -29.67 -3.50
CA LEU A 125 -35.13 -28.52 -2.91
C LEU A 125 -34.87 -27.28 -3.80
N PRO A 126 -35.84 -26.37 -3.95
CA PRO A 126 -35.60 -25.12 -4.65
C PRO A 126 -34.45 -24.37 -3.96
N PRO A 127 -33.50 -23.78 -4.72
CA PRO A 127 -32.40 -23.04 -4.10
C PRO A 127 -33.01 -21.88 -3.30
N LYS A 128 -32.81 -21.89 -1.98
CA LYS A 128 -33.16 -20.75 -1.13
C LYS A 128 -32.45 -19.53 -1.71
N ALA A 129 -33.22 -18.50 -2.08
CA ALA A 129 -32.63 -17.22 -2.46
C ALA A 129 -31.77 -16.72 -1.30
N LEU A 130 -30.46 -16.76 -1.47
CA LEU A 130 -29.52 -16.26 -0.48
C LEU A 130 -29.77 -14.77 -0.32
N LYS A 131 -30.16 -14.36 0.89
CA LYS A 131 -30.25 -12.93 1.21
C LYS A 131 -28.86 -12.31 0.98
N PRO A 132 -28.76 -11.08 0.46
CA PRO A 132 -27.49 -10.38 0.39
C PRO A 132 -26.89 -10.28 1.81
N GLU A 133 -25.68 -10.82 1.99
CA GLU A 133 -24.94 -10.73 3.25
C GLU A 133 -23.84 -9.66 3.13
N VAL A 134 -23.63 -8.91 4.22
CA VAL A 134 -22.50 -7.96 4.32
C VAL A 134 -21.21 -8.78 4.33
N ARG A 135 -20.23 -8.37 3.52
CA ARG A 135 -18.94 -9.06 3.39
C ARG A 135 -17.83 -8.05 3.60
N LEU A 136 -16.82 -8.37 4.39
CA LEU A 136 -15.67 -7.48 4.57
C LEU A 136 -14.56 -7.79 3.56
N VAL A 137 -13.81 -6.77 3.16
CA VAL A 137 -12.59 -6.91 2.35
C VAL A 137 -11.58 -7.79 3.11
N LYS A 138 -10.98 -8.75 2.40
CA LYS A 138 -9.96 -9.63 2.96
C LYS A 138 -8.68 -8.84 3.25
N LEU A 139 -8.05 -9.12 4.38
CA LEU A 139 -6.81 -8.45 4.79
C LEU A 139 -5.63 -9.41 4.63
N PRO A 140 -4.63 -9.11 3.78
CA PRO A 140 -3.56 -10.07 3.47
C PRO A 140 -2.81 -10.59 4.70
N PHE A 141 -2.57 -9.74 5.70
CA PHE A 141 -1.89 -10.09 6.95
C PHE A 141 -2.75 -10.89 7.93
N PHE A 142 -4.00 -11.23 7.63
CA PHE A 142 -4.89 -11.99 8.52
C PHE A 142 -5.45 -13.22 7.81
N ASN A 143 -4.92 -14.40 8.16
CA ASN A 143 -5.52 -15.66 7.72
C ASN A 143 -6.73 -15.98 8.61
N MET A 144 -7.90 -16.16 7.99
CA MET A 144 -9.13 -16.49 8.71
C MET A 144 -9.09 -17.92 9.23
N LEU A 145 -9.31 -18.13 10.52
CA LEU A 145 -9.42 -19.45 11.14
C LEU A 145 -10.86 -19.82 11.46
N ASP A 146 -11.64 -18.87 11.99
CA ASP A 146 -13.04 -19.09 12.39
C ASP A 146 -13.88 -17.80 12.40
N GLU A 147 -15.19 -17.93 12.23
CA GLU A 147 -16.18 -16.84 12.27
C GLU A 147 -16.97 -16.94 13.59
N LEU A 148 -16.53 -16.22 14.61
CA LEU A 148 -17.12 -16.22 15.95
C LEU A 148 -18.44 -15.43 15.99
N LEU A 149 -18.55 -14.37 15.18
CA LEU A 149 -19.77 -13.63 14.91
C LEU A 149 -19.76 -13.19 13.44
N LYS A 150 -20.78 -13.65 12.71
CA LYS A 150 -21.08 -13.20 11.34
C LYS A 150 -21.26 -11.67 11.29
N PRO A 151 -21.02 -11.00 10.14
CA PRO A 151 -21.38 -9.60 9.93
C PRO A 151 -22.84 -9.32 10.34
N THR A 152 -23.02 -8.72 11.52
CA THR A 152 -24.29 -8.49 12.19
C THR A 152 -24.52 -7.00 12.32
N GLU A 153 -25.67 -6.51 11.87
CA GLU A 153 -26.02 -5.08 11.94
C GLU A 153 -26.16 -4.60 13.39
N LEU A 154 -25.60 -3.42 13.67
CA LEU A 154 -25.78 -2.69 14.91
C LEU A 154 -27.15 -2.01 14.88
N VAL A 155 -28.15 -2.68 15.45
CA VAL A 155 -29.53 -2.18 15.50
C VAL A 155 -29.70 -1.25 16.71
N PRO A 156 -30.18 0.00 16.53
CA PRO A 156 -30.53 0.89 17.62
C PRO A 156 -31.59 0.26 18.54
N GLN A 157 -31.34 0.30 19.86
CA GLN A 157 -32.24 -0.26 20.87
C GLN A 157 -33.23 0.78 21.42
N ASN A 158 -32.91 2.07 21.30
CA ASN A 158 -33.73 3.17 21.79
C ASN A 158 -33.59 4.41 20.87
N SER A 159 -34.20 5.53 21.25
CA SER A 159 -34.17 6.80 20.49
C SER A 159 -32.95 7.69 20.79
N GLU A 160 -31.98 7.22 21.58
CA GLU A 160 -30.79 8.00 21.94
C GLU A 160 -29.78 8.05 20.80
N LYS A 161 -28.96 9.11 20.78
CA LYS A 161 -27.89 9.25 19.76
C LYS A 161 -26.72 8.30 20.00
N LEU A 162 -26.48 7.89 21.24
CA LEU A 162 -25.47 6.91 21.60
C LEU A 162 -26.17 5.59 21.91
N GLN A 163 -25.68 4.51 21.32
CA GLN A 163 -26.24 3.16 21.40
C GLN A 163 -25.21 2.21 22.02
N GLU A 164 -25.68 1.22 22.77
CA GLU A 164 -24.85 0.09 23.21
C GLU A 164 -25.36 -1.21 22.60
N SER A 165 -24.45 -1.99 22.03
CA SER A 165 -24.76 -3.27 21.38
C SER A 165 -23.88 -4.37 21.98
N PRO A 166 -24.42 -5.21 22.88
CA PRO A 166 -23.67 -6.30 23.48
C PRO A 166 -23.67 -7.57 22.59
N CYS A 167 -22.53 -8.24 22.56
CA CYS A 167 -22.35 -9.59 22.03
C CYS A 167 -21.79 -10.48 23.15
N ILE A 168 -22.38 -11.66 23.35
CA ILE A 168 -21.93 -12.65 24.34
C ILE A 168 -21.66 -13.96 23.61
N PHE A 169 -20.49 -14.55 23.83
CA PHE A 169 -20.11 -15.85 23.28
C PHE A 169 -19.09 -16.53 24.20
N ALA A 170 -18.85 -17.82 24.02
CA ALA A 170 -17.76 -18.54 24.67
C ALA A 170 -16.79 -19.06 23.60
N LEU A 171 -15.48 -19.10 23.92
CA LEU A 171 -14.49 -19.74 23.06
C LEU A 171 -14.55 -21.26 23.26
N THR A 172 -14.42 -22.02 22.18
CA THR A 172 -14.27 -23.47 22.28
C THR A 172 -12.87 -23.82 22.81
N PRO A 173 -12.67 -24.98 23.47
CA PRO A 173 -11.34 -25.39 23.95
C PRO A 173 -10.26 -25.35 22.87
N ARG A 174 -10.59 -25.80 21.65
CA ARG A 174 -9.72 -25.73 20.47
C ARG A 174 -9.33 -24.30 20.09
N GLN A 175 -10.25 -23.34 20.15
CA GLN A 175 -9.95 -21.94 19.86
C GLN A 175 -9.03 -21.35 20.95
N VAL A 176 -9.25 -21.70 22.22
CA VAL A 176 -8.39 -21.31 23.34
C VAL A 176 -6.97 -21.87 23.19
N GLU A 177 -6.83 -23.15 22.81
CA GLU A 177 -5.53 -23.78 22.52
C GLU A 177 -4.82 -23.11 21.34
N LEU A 178 -5.53 -22.82 20.24
CA LEU A 178 -4.97 -22.10 19.09
C LEU A 178 -4.41 -20.72 19.47
N ILE A 179 -5.08 -19.98 20.36
CA ILE A 179 -4.59 -18.69 20.86
C ILE A 179 -3.36 -18.91 21.75
N ARG A 180 -3.47 -19.74 22.79
CA ARG A 180 -2.43 -19.96 23.81
C ARG A 180 -1.13 -20.49 23.22
N ASN A 181 -1.22 -21.47 22.32
CA ASN A 181 -0.08 -22.17 21.71
C ASN A 181 0.50 -21.42 20.50
N SER A 182 -0.09 -20.28 20.10
CA SER A 182 0.47 -19.47 19.02
C SER A 182 1.71 -18.70 19.49
N ARG A 183 2.70 -18.58 18.59
CA ARG A 183 3.90 -17.74 18.82
C ARG A 183 3.49 -16.30 19.12
N GLU A 184 4.32 -15.57 19.83
CA GLU A 184 4.19 -14.12 19.95
C GLU A 184 4.81 -13.42 18.74
N LEU A 185 4.20 -12.31 18.32
CA LEU A 185 4.69 -11.43 17.25
C LEU A 185 5.39 -10.21 17.84
N GLN A 186 4.93 -9.76 19.00
CA GLN A 186 5.47 -8.71 19.86
C GLN A 186 5.16 -9.11 21.32
N PRO A 187 5.84 -8.56 22.33
CA PRO A 187 5.54 -8.85 23.73
C PRO A 187 4.05 -8.73 24.05
N GLY A 188 3.43 -9.82 24.52
CA GLY A 188 1.98 -9.87 24.84
C GLY A 188 1.04 -9.94 23.63
N VAL A 189 1.54 -9.92 22.39
CA VAL A 189 0.73 -10.00 21.15
C VAL A 189 0.90 -11.37 20.51
N LYS A 190 -0.03 -12.27 20.80
CA LYS A 190 -0.16 -13.60 20.17
C LYS A 190 -0.40 -13.50 18.66
N ALA A 191 0.10 -14.48 17.90
CA ALA A 191 -0.11 -14.56 16.45
C ALA A 191 -1.51 -15.05 16.08
N VAL A 192 -2.16 -15.84 16.92
CA VAL A 192 -3.60 -16.15 16.79
C VAL A 192 -4.37 -15.22 17.72
N GLN A 193 -5.37 -14.53 17.16
CA GLN A 193 -6.05 -13.41 17.77
C GLN A 193 -7.56 -13.50 17.55
N VAL A 194 -8.33 -13.01 18.51
CA VAL A 194 -9.73 -12.65 18.31
C VAL A 194 -9.80 -11.17 17.94
N VAL A 195 -10.40 -10.90 16.77
CA VAL A 195 -10.38 -9.60 16.13
C VAL A 195 -11.79 -9.15 15.80
N LEU A 196 -12.15 -7.95 16.29
CA LEU A 196 -13.37 -7.24 15.93
C LEU A 196 -13.12 -6.40 14.68
N ARG A 197 -14.01 -6.53 13.70
CA ARG A 197 -14.09 -5.65 12.54
C ARG A 197 -15.45 -4.98 12.49
N ILE A 198 -15.48 -3.74 12.03
CA ILE A 198 -16.68 -2.93 11.90
C ILE A 198 -16.67 -2.30 10.51
N CYS A 199 -17.81 -2.27 9.84
CA CYS A 199 -17.96 -1.76 8.48
C CYS A 199 -19.36 -1.16 8.29
N TYR A 200 -19.66 -0.57 7.13
CA TYR A 200 -21.04 -0.19 6.79
C TYR A 200 -21.90 -1.43 6.51
N SER A 201 -23.20 -1.35 6.79
CA SER A 201 -24.16 -2.43 6.48
C SER A 201 -24.60 -2.41 5.00
N ASP A 202 -23.65 -2.29 4.09
CA ASP A 202 -23.88 -2.36 2.64
C ASP A 202 -23.49 -3.74 2.08
N THR A 203 -24.37 -4.29 1.25
CA THR A 203 -24.25 -5.64 0.65
C THR A 203 -23.88 -5.59 -0.83
N SER A 204 -23.87 -4.40 -1.44
CA SER A 204 -23.57 -4.18 -2.87
C SER A 204 -22.15 -4.61 -3.24
N SER A 205 -21.20 -4.42 -2.33
CA SER A 205 -19.78 -4.72 -2.50
C SER A 205 -19.14 -5.17 -1.18
N PRO A 206 -17.96 -5.81 -1.22
CA PRO A 206 -17.17 -6.01 -0.01
C PRO A 206 -16.79 -4.68 0.64
N GLN A 207 -16.97 -4.58 1.95
CA GLN A 207 -16.81 -3.36 2.73
C GLN A 207 -15.43 -3.28 3.38
N GLU A 208 -14.82 -2.09 3.38
CA GLU A 208 -13.63 -1.81 4.18
C GLU A 208 -13.95 -1.66 5.67
N ASP A 209 -12.93 -1.74 6.53
CA ASP A 209 -13.09 -1.41 7.95
C ASP A 209 -13.47 0.07 8.09
N GLN A 210 -14.60 0.34 8.73
CA GLN A 210 -15.12 1.68 8.97
C GLN A 210 -15.88 1.69 10.30
N TYR A 211 -15.40 2.49 11.25
CA TYR A 211 -16.05 2.64 12.55
C TYR A 211 -17.25 3.62 12.47
N PRO A 212 -18.26 3.44 13.33
CA PRO A 212 -19.27 4.46 13.59
C PRO A 212 -18.69 5.65 14.38
N PRO A 213 -19.36 6.81 14.38
CA PRO A 213 -19.05 7.92 15.26
C PRO A 213 -19.06 7.48 16.73
N ASN A 214 -18.26 8.14 17.57
CA ASN A 214 -18.22 7.90 19.03
C ASN A 214 -17.99 6.42 19.43
N ILE A 215 -17.31 5.64 18.59
CA ILE A 215 -16.99 4.23 18.87
C ILE A 215 -16.19 4.06 20.18
N ALA A 216 -16.69 3.23 21.07
CA ALA A 216 -15.94 2.64 22.18
C ALA A 216 -16.22 1.13 22.23
N VAL A 217 -15.23 0.35 22.67
CA VAL A 217 -15.35 -1.11 22.77
C VAL A 217 -14.96 -1.52 24.18
N LYS A 218 -15.88 -2.19 24.89
CA LYS A 218 -15.63 -2.80 26.19
C LYS A 218 -15.61 -4.31 26.04
N VAL A 219 -14.62 -4.98 26.62
CA VAL A 219 -14.51 -6.44 26.67
C VAL A 219 -14.47 -6.85 28.13
N ASN A 220 -15.47 -7.64 28.53
CA ASN A 220 -15.72 -8.03 29.90
C ASN A 220 -15.84 -6.78 30.80
N HIS A 221 -14.87 -6.54 31.67
CA HIS A 221 -14.89 -5.37 32.57
C HIS A 221 -14.06 -4.18 32.06
N SER A 222 -13.22 -4.36 31.03
CA SER A 222 -12.19 -3.40 30.61
C SER A 222 -12.48 -2.77 29.25
N TYR A 223 -12.09 -1.51 29.07
CA TYR A 223 -12.15 -0.85 27.76
C TYR A 223 -10.96 -1.24 26.88
N CYS A 224 -11.20 -1.50 25.61
CA CYS A 224 -10.18 -1.73 24.60
C CYS A 224 -9.77 -0.40 23.95
N SER A 225 -8.46 -0.20 23.77
CA SER A 225 -7.95 0.97 23.06
C SER A 225 -8.30 0.90 21.58
N VAL A 226 -9.12 1.85 21.11
CA VAL A 226 -9.46 2.01 19.70
C VAL A 226 -8.52 3.07 19.09
N PRO A 227 -7.96 2.87 17.89
CA PRO A 227 -7.05 3.83 17.27
C PRO A 227 -7.58 5.27 17.31
N GLY A 228 -6.75 6.17 17.82
CA GLY A 228 -7.08 7.60 17.96
C GLY A 228 -7.24 8.31 16.61
N TYR A 229 -7.81 9.51 16.65
CA TYR A 229 -7.83 10.40 15.48
C TYR A 229 -6.41 10.87 15.15
N TYR A 230 -6.05 10.92 13.87
CA TYR A 230 -4.83 11.62 13.47
C TYR A 230 -5.04 13.14 13.63
N PRO A 231 -4.10 13.88 14.23
CA PRO A 231 -4.17 15.34 14.26
C PRO A 231 -4.20 15.88 12.83
N SER A 232 -5.18 16.74 12.55
CA SER A 232 -5.34 17.36 11.24
C SER A 232 -4.63 18.71 11.22
N ASN A 233 -3.48 18.79 10.55
CA ASN A 233 -2.73 20.04 10.37
C ASN A 233 -3.41 21.02 9.39
N LYS A 234 -4.69 20.81 9.05
CA LYS A 234 -5.46 21.65 8.12
C LYS A 234 -6.74 22.15 8.81
N PRO A 235 -6.86 23.46 9.06
CA PRO A 235 -8.10 24.06 9.56
C PRO A 235 -9.30 23.67 8.69
N GLY A 236 -10.38 23.21 9.31
CA GLY A 236 -11.61 22.79 8.61
C GLY A 236 -11.59 21.40 7.95
N VAL A 237 -10.49 20.65 8.02
CA VAL A 237 -10.50 19.22 7.64
C VAL A 237 -10.71 18.38 8.89
N GLU A 238 -11.87 17.73 8.98
CA GLU A 238 -12.25 16.87 10.10
C GLU A 238 -11.20 15.76 10.33
N PRO A 239 -10.76 15.52 11.58
CA PRO A 239 -9.77 14.49 11.88
C PRO A 239 -10.23 13.10 11.41
N LYS A 240 -9.56 12.54 10.40
CA LYS A 240 -9.88 11.20 9.90
C LYS A 240 -9.19 10.13 10.73
N ARG A 241 -9.96 9.27 11.39
CA ARG A 241 -9.46 8.10 12.14
C ARG A 241 -9.05 6.97 11.18
N PRO A 242 -7.91 6.28 11.39
CA PRO A 242 -7.62 5.03 10.72
C PRO A 242 -8.57 3.95 11.26
N CYS A 243 -9.52 3.51 10.45
CA CYS A 243 -10.33 2.36 10.78
C CYS A 243 -9.53 1.09 10.44
N ARG A 244 -9.32 0.22 11.43
CA ARG A 244 -8.54 -1.02 11.34
C ARG A 244 -9.23 -2.13 12.15
N PRO A 245 -8.88 -3.40 11.96
CA PRO A 245 -9.32 -4.46 12.87
C PRO A 245 -8.80 -4.21 14.30
N ILE A 246 -9.64 -4.51 15.29
CA ILE A 246 -9.35 -4.28 16.72
C ILE A 246 -9.05 -5.64 17.37
N ASN A 247 -7.83 -5.83 17.87
CA ASN A 247 -7.42 -7.05 18.56
C ASN A 247 -7.94 -7.04 20.01
N LEU A 248 -8.89 -7.93 20.32
CA LEU A 248 -9.54 -8.03 21.63
C LEU A 248 -8.92 -9.10 22.54
N THR A 249 -8.01 -9.92 22.01
CA THR A 249 -7.51 -11.16 22.65
C THR A 249 -6.98 -10.96 24.08
N HIS A 250 -6.30 -9.84 24.33
CA HIS A 250 -5.68 -9.51 25.62
C HIS A 250 -6.69 -9.21 26.75
N LEU A 251 -7.96 -8.98 26.42
CA LEU A 251 -9.04 -8.73 27.40
C LEU A 251 -9.99 -9.92 27.57
N MET A 252 -9.75 -11.01 26.84
CA MET A 252 -10.64 -12.17 26.81
C MET A 252 -10.31 -13.20 27.87
N TYR A 253 -11.35 -13.80 28.44
CA TYR A 253 -11.24 -15.05 29.18
C TYR A 253 -10.90 -16.16 28.19
N LEU A 254 -9.64 -16.59 28.19
CA LEU A 254 -9.14 -17.73 27.42
C LEU A 254 -9.50 -19.04 28.14
N SER A 255 -10.79 -19.30 28.30
CA SER A 255 -11.38 -20.49 28.94
C SER A 255 -12.80 -20.73 28.41
N SER A 256 -13.52 -21.71 28.95
CA SER A 256 -14.94 -21.93 28.65
C SER A 256 -15.88 -20.85 29.22
N ALA A 257 -15.36 -19.82 29.90
CA ALA A 257 -16.16 -18.71 30.39
C ALA A 257 -16.71 -17.85 29.24
N THR A 258 -17.89 -17.27 29.44
CA THR A 258 -18.50 -16.36 28.47
C THR A 258 -17.75 -15.02 28.44
N ASN A 259 -17.38 -14.59 27.25
CA ASN A 259 -16.86 -13.27 26.98
C ASN A 259 -18.02 -12.35 26.57
N ARG A 260 -18.09 -11.15 27.15
CA ARG A 260 -19.05 -10.11 26.78
C ARG A 260 -18.31 -8.94 26.12
N ILE A 261 -18.57 -8.71 24.85
CA ILE A 261 -18.13 -7.50 24.14
C ILE A 261 -19.31 -6.53 24.12
N THR A 262 -19.11 -5.26 24.46
CA THR A 262 -20.11 -4.21 24.28
C THR A 262 -19.52 -3.15 23.36
N VAL A 263 -20.20 -2.91 22.24
CA VAL A 263 -19.84 -1.89 21.26
C VAL A 263 -20.75 -0.68 21.51
N THR A 264 -20.17 0.43 21.94
CA THR A 264 -20.85 1.71 22.10
C THR A 264 -20.64 2.55 20.83
N TRP A 265 -21.69 3.10 20.24
CA TRP A 265 -21.62 3.75 18.93
C TRP A 265 -22.67 4.86 18.73
N GLY A 266 -22.37 5.82 17.86
CA GLY A 266 -23.25 6.93 17.52
C GLY A 266 -24.21 6.61 16.37
N ASN A 267 -25.51 6.58 16.65
CA ASN A 267 -26.56 6.43 15.64
C ASN A 267 -26.89 7.78 14.99
N TYR A 268 -26.31 8.03 13.82
CA TYR A 268 -26.50 9.25 13.02
C TYR A 268 -27.02 8.93 11.59
N GLY A 269 -27.90 7.93 11.47
CA GLY A 269 -28.59 7.62 10.20
C GLY A 269 -27.79 6.80 9.19
N LYS A 270 -26.62 6.26 9.57
CA LYS A 270 -25.90 5.24 8.81
C LYS A 270 -25.91 3.91 9.58
N SER A 271 -26.24 2.82 8.89
CA SER A 271 -26.12 1.46 9.44
C SER A 271 -24.67 0.95 9.38
N TYR A 272 -24.27 0.25 10.44
CA TYR A 272 -22.95 -0.36 10.59
C TYR A 272 -23.10 -1.82 11.01
N SER A 273 -22.23 -2.69 10.52
CA SER A 273 -22.18 -4.10 10.91
C SER A 273 -20.87 -4.46 11.60
N VAL A 274 -20.96 -5.26 12.65
CA VAL A 274 -19.84 -5.83 13.40
C VAL A 274 -19.63 -7.30 13.05
N ALA A 275 -18.38 -7.75 13.04
CA ALA A 275 -18.02 -9.15 12.88
C ALA A 275 -16.86 -9.51 13.83
N LEU A 276 -16.89 -10.73 14.37
CA LEU A 276 -15.82 -11.26 15.23
C LEU A 276 -15.19 -12.47 14.57
N TYR A 277 -13.88 -12.43 14.48
CA TYR A 277 -13.09 -13.42 13.75
C TYR A 277 -11.98 -13.96 14.63
N LEU A 278 -11.78 -15.28 14.59
CA LEU A 278 -10.52 -15.88 15.01
C LEU A 278 -9.58 -15.87 13.80
N VAL A 279 -8.44 -15.20 13.92
CA VAL A 279 -7.49 -15.01 12.82
C VAL A 279 -6.08 -15.37 13.25
N ARG A 280 -5.26 -15.84 12.31
CA ARG A 280 -3.81 -15.90 12.44
C ARG A 280 -3.21 -14.71 11.71
N GLN A 281 -2.62 -13.78 12.46
CA GLN A 281 -1.84 -12.69 11.90
C GLN A 281 -0.53 -13.25 11.29
N LEU A 282 -0.29 -12.93 10.03
CA LEU A 282 0.90 -13.30 9.26
C LEU A 282 1.91 -12.17 9.29
N THR A 283 3.20 -12.49 9.13
CA THR A 283 4.24 -11.47 8.97
C THR A 283 4.51 -11.11 7.51
N SER A 284 5.21 -10.00 7.25
CA SER A 284 5.73 -9.67 5.92
C SER A 284 6.60 -10.78 5.32
N SER A 285 7.40 -11.46 6.14
CA SER A 285 8.21 -12.62 5.71
C SER A 285 7.32 -13.79 5.27
N GLU A 286 6.25 -14.11 5.98
CA GLU A 286 5.33 -15.18 5.60
C GLU A 286 4.55 -14.87 4.32
N LEU A 287 4.11 -13.61 4.15
CA LEU A 287 3.50 -13.16 2.89
C LEU A 287 4.49 -13.15 1.72
N LEU A 288 5.77 -12.85 1.98
CA LEU A 288 6.83 -12.91 0.97
C LEU A 288 7.07 -14.35 0.52
N GLN A 289 7.16 -15.31 1.46
CA GLN A 289 7.33 -16.73 1.10
C GLN A 289 6.15 -17.25 0.29
N ARG A 290 4.91 -16.94 0.72
CA ARG A 290 3.71 -17.25 -0.07
C ARG A 290 3.77 -16.63 -1.48
N LEU A 291 4.18 -15.36 -1.60
CA LEU A 291 4.32 -14.68 -2.89
C LEU A 291 5.39 -15.35 -3.78
N LYS A 292 6.50 -15.83 -3.19
CA LYS A 292 7.52 -16.63 -3.90
C LYS A 292 6.99 -17.99 -4.37
N THR A 293 6.03 -18.59 -3.69
CA THR A 293 5.42 -19.87 -4.10
C THR A 293 4.42 -19.74 -5.25
N ILE A 294 3.57 -18.70 -5.24
CA ILE A 294 2.44 -18.59 -6.20
C ILE A 294 2.46 -17.38 -7.13
N GLY A 295 3.30 -16.37 -6.86
CA GLY A 295 3.31 -15.09 -7.58
C GLY A 295 4.43 -14.93 -8.61
N VAL A 296 5.33 -15.90 -8.76
CA VAL A 296 6.43 -15.83 -9.73
C VAL A 296 5.91 -16.05 -11.14
N LYS A 297 6.07 -15.05 -12.02
CA LYS A 297 5.75 -15.17 -13.45
C LYS A 297 6.98 -15.67 -14.22
N HIS A 298 6.75 -16.53 -15.21
CA HIS A 298 7.82 -17.09 -16.04
C HIS A 298 8.53 -15.98 -16.85
N PRO A 299 9.87 -16.03 -17.06
CA PRO A 299 10.61 -15.00 -17.79
C PRO A 299 10.03 -14.70 -19.18
N GLU A 300 9.62 -15.72 -19.93
CA GLU A 300 9.03 -15.60 -21.27
C GLU A 300 7.66 -14.91 -21.24
N LEU A 301 6.87 -15.07 -20.17
CA LEU A 301 5.61 -14.34 -19.99
C LEU A 301 5.87 -12.87 -19.67
N CYS A 302 6.88 -12.58 -18.85
CA CYS A 302 7.34 -11.21 -18.62
C CYS A 302 7.91 -10.58 -19.91
N LYS A 303 8.65 -11.34 -20.73
CA LYS A 303 9.14 -10.91 -22.05
C LYS A 303 7.99 -10.59 -23.01
N ALA A 304 6.93 -11.40 -23.02
CA ALA A 304 5.72 -11.11 -23.77
C ALA A 304 4.99 -9.85 -23.26
N LEU A 305 4.97 -9.62 -21.95
CA LEU A 305 4.42 -8.39 -21.35
C LEU A 305 5.23 -7.14 -21.72
N VAL A 306 6.56 -7.24 -21.82
CA VAL A 306 7.42 -6.16 -22.35
C VAL A 306 7.03 -5.86 -23.80
N LYS A 307 6.97 -6.87 -24.67
CA LYS A 307 6.56 -6.72 -26.07
C LYS A 307 5.19 -6.04 -26.21
N GLU A 308 4.19 -6.50 -25.47
CA GLU A 308 2.83 -5.94 -25.55
C GLU A 308 2.78 -4.48 -25.09
N LYS A 309 3.54 -4.12 -24.05
CA LYS A 309 3.62 -2.74 -23.55
C LYS A 309 4.46 -1.81 -24.43
N MET A 310 5.34 -2.37 -25.24
CA MET A 310 6.10 -1.66 -26.26
C MET A 310 5.48 -1.77 -27.66
N ARG A 311 4.31 -2.42 -27.78
CA ARG A 311 3.56 -2.50 -29.02
C ARG A 311 3.07 -1.11 -29.37
N LEU A 312 3.58 -0.57 -30.47
CA LEU A 312 3.22 0.76 -30.95
C LEU A 312 1.75 0.79 -31.35
N ASP A 313 1.12 1.93 -31.09
CA ASP A 313 -0.12 2.31 -31.76
C ASP A 313 0.24 2.64 -33.23
N PRO A 314 -0.36 1.96 -34.23
CA PRO A 314 -0.03 2.24 -35.65
C PRO A 314 -0.31 3.69 -36.08
N ASP A 315 -1.15 4.43 -35.34
CA ASP A 315 -1.44 5.84 -35.60
C ASP A 315 -0.46 6.80 -34.89
N SER A 316 0.54 6.29 -34.16
CA SER A 316 1.56 7.10 -33.47
C SER A 316 2.79 7.37 -34.34
N GLU A 317 3.00 8.62 -34.73
CA GLU A 317 4.20 9.09 -35.46
C GLU A 317 5.52 8.87 -34.66
N ILE A 318 5.43 8.72 -33.34
CA ILE A 318 6.58 8.49 -32.46
C ILE A 318 6.67 7.01 -32.09
N ALA A 319 7.76 6.36 -32.51
CA ALA A 319 8.08 4.98 -32.17
C ALA A 319 9.03 4.90 -30.96
N THR A 320 8.58 4.30 -29.85
CA THR A 320 9.46 3.97 -28.72
C THR A 320 10.35 2.78 -29.04
N THR A 321 11.62 3.03 -29.37
CA THR A 321 12.61 1.99 -29.71
C THR A 321 13.11 1.19 -28.49
N GLY A 322 13.08 1.80 -27.30
CA GLY A 322 13.57 1.22 -26.06
C GLY A 322 12.86 1.79 -24.83
N VAL A 323 12.79 1.01 -23.74
CA VAL A 323 12.30 1.46 -22.43
C VAL A 323 13.36 1.18 -21.36
N ARG A 324 13.88 2.26 -20.78
CA ARG A 324 14.83 2.19 -19.65
C ARG A 324 14.10 1.77 -18.37
N VAL A 325 14.71 0.85 -17.62
CA VAL A 325 14.23 0.33 -16.33
C VAL A 325 15.41 0.25 -15.37
N SER A 326 15.24 0.75 -14.14
CA SER A 326 16.26 0.64 -13.11
C SER A 326 16.19 -0.69 -12.36
N LEU A 327 17.37 -1.26 -12.11
CA LEU A 327 17.60 -2.39 -11.22
C LEU A 327 17.64 -1.95 -9.73
N ILE A 328 17.55 -0.65 -9.47
CA ILE A 328 17.43 -0.06 -8.13
C ILE A 328 15.96 0.10 -7.74
N CYS A 329 15.65 -0.25 -6.49
CA CYS A 329 14.31 -0.16 -5.95
C CYS A 329 13.90 1.31 -5.73
N PRO A 330 12.77 1.78 -6.31
CA PRO A 330 12.31 3.16 -6.16
C PRO A 330 11.92 3.50 -4.72
N LEU A 331 11.55 2.52 -3.89
CA LEU A 331 11.23 2.70 -2.46
C LEU A 331 12.46 2.95 -1.60
N VAL A 332 13.43 2.04 -1.63
CA VAL A 332 14.56 2.01 -0.66
C VAL A 332 15.90 2.44 -1.23
N LYS A 333 15.96 2.75 -2.54
CA LYS A 333 17.17 3.17 -3.26
C LYS A 333 18.34 2.17 -3.21
N MET A 334 18.05 0.92 -2.86
CA MET A 334 18.96 -0.22 -2.92
C MET A 334 18.62 -1.10 -4.13
N ARG A 335 19.58 -1.88 -4.63
CA ARG A 335 19.37 -2.86 -5.69
C ARG A 335 18.23 -3.83 -5.34
N LEU A 336 17.37 -4.12 -6.32
CA LEU A 336 16.23 -5.04 -6.17
C LEU A 336 16.72 -6.45 -5.79
N SER A 337 16.11 -7.02 -4.74
CA SER A 337 16.35 -8.41 -4.32
C SER A 337 15.22 -9.34 -4.77
N VAL A 338 13.97 -8.85 -4.74
CA VAL A 338 12.79 -9.56 -5.22
C VAL A 338 11.97 -8.58 -6.08
N PRO A 339 12.19 -8.53 -7.41
CA PRO A 339 11.54 -7.57 -8.29
C PRO A 339 10.04 -7.87 -8.38
N CYS A 340 9.23 -6.95 -7.87
CA CYS A 340 7.80 -7.10 -7.72
C CYS A 340 7.05 -5.89 -8.29
N ARG A 341 5.82 -6.15 -8.71
CA ARG A 341 4.91 -5.20 -9.34
C ARG A 341 3.48 -5.71 -9.20
N ALA A 342 2.47 -4.85 -9.33
CA ALA A 342 1.14 -5.35 -9.59
C ALA A 342 0.98 -5.73 -11.08
N GLU A 343 0.21 -6.75 -11.37
CA GLU A 343 -0.14 -7.15 -12.74
C GLU A 343 -0.86 -6.01 -13.49
N THR A 344 -1.68 -5.24 -12.76
CA THR A 344 -2.43 -4.06 -13.23
C THR A 344 -1.60 -2.79 -13.46
N CYS A 345 -0.31 -2.79 -13.10
CA CYS A 345 0.57 -1.63 -13.33
C CYS A 345 0.90 -1.45 -14.82
N ALA A 346 0.81 -0.22 -15.33
CA ALA A 346 1.14 0.09 -16.73
C ALA A 346 2.67 0.11 -17.02
N HIS A 347 3.47 0.74 -16.16
CA HIS A 347 4.94 0.78 -16.25
C HIS A 347 5.59 -0.62 -16.27
N LEU A 348 6.87 -0.71 -16.67
CA LEU A 348 7.70 -1.92 -16.54
C LEU A 348 8.52 -1.96 -15.24
N GLN A 349 8.94 -0.80 -14.71
CA GLN A 349 9.70 -0.67 -13.46
C GLN A 349 9.12 -1.50 -12.31
N CYS A 350 9.96 -2.27 -11.63
CA CYS A 350 9.60 -3.02 -10.42
C CYS A 350 10.02 -2.28 -9.15
N PHE A 351 9.44 -2.70 -8.03
CA PHE A 351 9.83 -2.35 -6.67
C PHE A 351 10.14 -3.62 -5.88
N ASP A 352 10.85 -3.50 -4.76
CA ASP A 352 11.26 -4.68 -3.99
C ASP A 352 10.11 -5.22 -3.12
N ALA A 353 9.80 -6.51 -3.26
CA ALA A 353 8.72 -7.17 -2.54
C ALA A 353 8.91 -7.18 -1.01
N VAL A 354 10.16 -7.32 -0.54
CA VAL A 354 10.48 -7.45 0.89
C VAL A 354 10.08 -6.17 1.61
N PHE A 355 10.60 -5.04 1.13
CA PHE A 355 10.32 -3.73 1.71
C PHE A 355 8.87 -3.27 1.48
N TYR A 356 8.27 -3.61 0.34
CA TYR A 356 6.85 -3.31 0.08
C TYR A 356 5.93 -4.02 1.08
N LEU A 357 6.18 -5.29 1.40
CA LEU A 357 5.41 -6.03 2.38
C LEU A 357 5.67 -5.53 3.81
N GLN A 358 6.91 -5.24 4.18
CA GLN A 358 7.24 -4.64 5.49
C GLN A 358 6.57 -3.27 5.70
N MET A 359 6.51 -2.43 4.66
CA MET A 359 5.78 -1.16 4.72
C MET A 359 4.29 -1.38 4.98
N ASN A 360 3.67 -2.30 4.23
CA ASN A 360 2.24 -2.60 4.35
C ASN A 360 1.86 -3.32 5.66
N GLU A 361 2.80 -4.05 6.28
CA GLU A 361 2.63 -4.66 7.60
C GLU A 361 2.43 -3.58 8.69
N LYS A 362 3.21 -2.49 8.63
CA LYS A 362 3.10 -1.34 9.55
C LYS A 362 1.90 -0.43 9.19
N LYS A 363 1.80 -0.09 7.90
CA LYS A 363 0.78 0.83 7.36
C LYS A 363 0.25 0.29 6.03
N PRO A 364 -0.82 -0.52 6.03
CA PRO A 364 -1.38 -1.10 4.81
C PRO A 364 -2.03 -0.01 3.95
N THR A 365 -1.29 0.48 2.96
CA THR A 365 -1.80 1.43 1.95
C THR A 365 -2.12 0.73 0.64
N TRP A 366 -1.38 -0.35 0.33
CA TRP A 366 -1.48 -1.12 -0.91
C TRP A 366 -1.46 -0.25 -2.18
N LEU A 367 -0.61 0.77 -2.20
CA LEU A 367 -0.39 1.64 -3.36
C LEU A 367 0.99 1.38 -4.00
N CYS A 368 1.02 1.30 -5.32
CA CYS A 368 2.24 1.09 -6.08
C CYS A 368 3.19 2.30 -5.94
N PRO A 369 4.44 2.11 -5.47
CA PRO A 369 5.40 3.20 -5.26
C PRO A 369 6.00 3.81 -6.55
N VAL A 370 5.55 3.34 -7.72
CA VAL A 370 5.99 3.84 -9.04
C VAL A 370 4.91 4.70 -9.70
N CYS A 371 3.62 4.42 -9.45
CA CYS A 371 2.52 5.09 -10.14
C CYS A 371 1.29 5.42 -9.28
N ASP A 372 1.38 5.23 -7.96
CA ASP A 372 0.35 5.51 -6.94
C ASP A 372 -1.01 4.81 -7.15
N LYS A 373 -1.10 3.88 -8.11
CA LYS A 373 -2.29 3.05 -8.35
C LYS A 373 -2.40 1.92 -7.32
N PRO A 374 -3.60 1.39 -7.05
CA PRO A 374 -3.77 0.21 -6.20
C PRO A 374 -2.91 -0.97 -6.64
N ALA A 375 -2.17 -1.55 -5.70
CA ALA A 375 -1.34 -2.74 -5.82
C ALA A 375 -1.60 -3.69 -4.63
N PRO A 376 -2.83 -4.24 -4.53
CA PRO A 376 -3.19 -5.18 -3.46
C PRO A 376 -2.39 -6.47 -3.57
N TYR A 377 -2.18 -7.15 -2.44
CA TYR A 377 -1.38 -8.38 -2.34
C TYR A 377 -1.73 -9.43 -3.42
N ASP A 378 -3.03 -9.68 -3.63
CA ASP A 378 -3.52 -10.69 -4.57
C ASP A 378 -3.26 -10.36 -6.06
N GLN A 379 -2.81 -9.14 -6.37
CA GLN A 379 -2.39 -8.71 -7.72
C GLN A 379 -0.86 -8.60 -7.86
N LEU A 380 -0.10 -8.85 -6.79
CA LEU A 380 1.36 -8.79 -6.84
C LEU A 380 1.92 -9.99 -7.62
N ILE A 381 2.89 -9.69 -8.47
CA ILE A 381 3.67 -10.68 -9.21
C ILE A 381 5.16 -10.41 -8.99
N ILE A 382 5.96 -11.48 -8.94
CA ILE A 382 7.41 -11.42 -9.01
C ILE A 382 7.79 -11.57 -10.48
N ASP A 383 8.54 -10.61 -11.00
CA ASP A 383 8.94 -10.57 -12.41
C ASP A 383 10.12 -11.52 -12.65
N GLY A 384 9.86 -12.67 -13.28
CA GLY A 384 10.88 -13.68 -13.52
C GLY A 384 11.95 -13.23 -14.53
N LEU A 385 11.60 -12.35 -15.47
CA LEU A 385 12.58 -11.80 -16.42
C LEU A 385 13.55 -10.88 -15.68
N LEU A 386 13.03 -9.90 -14.93
CA LEU A 386 13.88 -9.00 -14.16
C LEU A 386 14.66 -9.73 -13.06
N SER A 387 14.11 -10.81 -12.49
CA SER A 387 14.83 -11.68 -11.55
C SER A 387 16.06 -12.35 -12.19
N LYS A 388 15.90 -12.84 -13.43
CA LYS A 388 17.00 -13.39 -14.23
C LYS A 388 18.05 -12.32 -14.55
N ILE A 389 17.61 -11.14 -15.00
CA ILE A 389 18.49 -10.00 -15.31
C ILE A 389 19.31 -9.55 -14.10
N LEU A 390 18.68 -9.46 -12.91
CA LEU A 390 19.36 -9.10 -11.67
C LEU A 390 20.50 -10.07 -11.30
N THR A 391 20.38 -11.34 -11.70
CA THR A 391 21.39 -12.40 -11.53
C THR A 391 22.50 -12.28 -12.58
N GLU A 392 22.15 -12.02 -13.84
CA GLU A 392 23.06 -11.99 -14.99
C GLU A 392 23.88 -10.69 -15.11
N CYS A 393 23.34 -9.54 -14.67
CA CYS A 393 24.00 -8.23 -14.78
C CYS A 393 24.16 -7.57 -13.41
N GLN A 394 25.27 -7.83 -12.72
CA GLN A 394 25.55 -7.30 -11.38
C GLN A 394 26.21 -5.91 -11.38
N ASP A 395 26.67 -5.45 -12.54
CA ASP A 395 27.56 -4.29 -12.72
C ASP A 395 26.90 -3.06 -13.37
N ALA A 396 25.57 -3.09 -13.55
CA ALA A 396 24.78 -1.94 -13.97
C ALA A 396 23.55 -1.75 -13.08
N ASP A 397 23.12 -0.50 -12.95
CA ASP A 397 21.94 -0.07 -12.17
C ASP A 397 20.71 0.20 -13.03
N GLU A 398 20.87 0.17 -14.36
CA GLU A 398 19.80 0.31 -15.35
C GLU A 398 19.99 -0.65 -16.52
N ILE A 399 18.87 -1.01 -17.13
CA ILE A 399 18.77 -1.76 -18.38
C ILE A 399 17.87 -1.00 -19.36
N GLU A 400 18.04 -1.25 -20.65
CA GLU A 400 17.07 -0.89 -21.68
C GLU A 400 16.41 -2.16 -22.21
N TYR A 401 15.07 -2.21 -22.17
CA TYR A 401 14.28 -3.21 -22.89
C TYR A 401 14.06 -2.75 -24.33
N LEU A 402 14.24 -3.65 -25.29
CA LEU A 402 14.00 -3.40 -26.72
C LEU A 402 12.62 -3.95 -27.15
N VAL A 403 12.13 -3.52 -28.32
CA VAL A 403 10.79 -3.88 -28.85
C VAL A 403 10.58 -5.39 -29.00
N ASP A 404 11.64 -6.17 -29.25
CA ASP A 404 11.60 -7.64 -29.32
C ASP A 404 11.63 -8.31 -27.92
N GLY A 405 11.59 -7.52 -26.86
CA GLY A 405 11.70 -7.92 -25.46
C GLY A 405 13.10 -8.37 -25.05
N SER A 406 14.11 -8.27 -25.91
CA SER A 406 15.51 -8.39 -25.45
C SER A 406 15.89 -7.19 -24.58
N TRP A 407 17.05 -7.24 -23.95
CA TRP A 407 17.53 -6.19 -23.06
C TRP A 407 19.04 -6.04 -23.15
N CYS A 408 19.53 -4.84 -22.84
CA CYS A 408 20.95 -4.56 -22.69
C CYS A 408 21.22 -3.74 -21.41
N PRO A 409 22.39 -3.90 -20.76
CA PRO A 409 22.75 -3.12 -19.59
C PRO A 409 23.20 -1.70 -19.99
N ILE A 410 22.66 -0.69 -19.29
CA ILE A 410 23.10 0.69 -19.47
C ILE A 410 24.25 0.93 -18.50
N ARG A 411 25.46 0.74 -18.99
CA ARG A 411 26.68 1.14 -18.29
C ARG A 411 26.92 2.62 -18.58
N ALA A 412 27.28 3.39 -17.56
CA ALA A 412 27.90 4.69 -17.82
C ALA A 412 29.13 4.45 -18.70
N GLU A 413 29.25 5.17 -19.81
CA GLU A 413 30.47 5.15 -20.61
C GLU A 413 31.60 5.67 -19.73
N LYS A 414 32.41 4.75 -19.19
CA LYS A 414 33.74 5.09 -18.70
C LYS A 414 34.47 5.59 -19.93
N GLU A 415 34.66 6.91 -20.03
CA GLU A 415 35.24 7.58 -21.19
C GLU A 415 36.45 6.78 -21.66
N ARG A 416 36.29 6.03 -22.76
CA ARG A 416 37.43 5.47 -23.44
C ARG A 416 38.11 6.66 -24.06
N SER A 417 39.28 7.01 -23.53
CA SER A 417 40.25 7.89 -24.16
C SER A 417 40.86 7.25 -25.42
N CYS A 418 39.99 6.78 -26.31
CA CYS A 418 40.27 6.60 -27.72
C CYS A 418 40.26 8.00 -28.34
N SER A 419 41.38 8.72 -28.17
CA SER A 419 41.67 9.84 -29.04
C SER A 419 41.54 9.37 -30.49
N PRO A 420 40.76 10.06 -31.35
CA PRO A 420 40.73 9.74 -32.75
C PRO A 420 42.08 10.16 -33.35
N GLN A 421 43.01 9.20 -33.42
CA GLN A 421 44.17 9.30 -34.30
C GLN A 421 43.67 9.14 -35.74
N CYS A 422 43.09 10.22 -36.26
CA CYS A 422 42.88 10.39 -37.69
C CYS A 422 44.25 10.27 -38.37
N PRO A 423 44.46 9.33 -39.29
CA PRO A 423 45.65 9.35 -40.11
C PRO A 423 45.58 10.59 -40.99
N ILE A 424 46.49 11.55 -40.76
CA ILE A 424 46.70 12.64 -41.70
C ILE A 424 47.13 12.00 -43.02
N LEU A 425 46.35 12.21 -44.08
CA LEU A 425 46.72 11.82 -45.43
C LEU A 425 47.91 12.66 -45.89
N VAL A 426 49.12 12.15 -45.65
CA VAL A 426 50.33 12.69 -46.25
C VAL A 426 50.35 12.26 -47.71
N LEU A 427 50.07 13.21 -48.61
CA LEU A 427 50.33 13.07 -50.03
C LEU A 427 51.85 12.95 -50.22
N GLY A 428 52.32 11.79 -50.68
CA GLY A 428 53.73 11.61 -51.02
C GLY A 428 54.05 12.14 -52.43
N PRO A 429 55.34 12.24 -52.76
CA PRO A 429 55.84 11.95 -54.09
C PRO A 429 56.64 10.63 -54.10
N SER A 430 56.64 9.97 -55.27
CA SER A 430 57.33 8.71 -55.54
C SER A 430 58.81 8.88 -55.86
N ASP A 431 59.58 7.80 -55.66
CA ASP A 431 60.71 7.27 -56.47
C ASP A 431 61.61 6.40 -55.55
N ALA A 432 62.32 5.33 -55.92
CA ALA A 432 62.32 4.34 -57.01
C ALA A 432 63.51 3.38 -56.72
N ASN A 433 63.43 2.09 -57.09
CA ASN A 433 64.47 1.02 -56.92
C ASN A 433 64.83 0.60 -55.47
N GLY A 434 65.11 -0.68 -55.15
CA GLY A 434 64.98 -1.93 -55.92
C GLY A 434 65.58 -3.19 -55.23
N LEU A 435 65.22 -4.37 -55.75
CA LEU A 435 65.86 -5.71 -55.62
C LEU A 435 65.65 -6.61 -54.36
N LEU A 436 64.92 -7.74 -54.58
CA LEU A 436 65.19 -9.18 -54.26
C LEU A 436 65.56 -9.60 -52.80
N SER A 437 65.11 -10.73 -52.21
CA SER A 437 64.85 -12.07 -52.77
C SER A 437 63.87 -12.91 -51.90
N ALA A 438 63.36 -14.03 -52.44
CA ALA A 438 62.73 -15.14 -51.66
C ALA A 438 63.73 -16.31 -51.46
N PRO A 439 63.49 -17.32 -50.59
CA PRO A 439 62.72 -18.50 -51.02
C PRO A 439 61.91 -19.26 -49.93
N SER A 440 61.33 -20.40 -50.35
CA SER A 440 60.29 -21.29 -49.80
C SER A 440 60.44 -22.00 -48.43
N LEU A 441 59.27 -22.26 -47.82
CA LEU A 441 58.74 -23.51 -47.20
C LEU A 441 59.67 -24.51 -46.46
N ASN A 442 59.32 -24.88 -45.21
CA ASN A 442 58.74 -26.20 -44.84
C ASN A 442 58.38 -26.33 -43.32
N SER A 443 57.42 -27.21 -42.95
CA SER A 443 57.11 -27.80 -41.60
C SER A 443 56.81 -26.83 -40.42
N GLY A 444 55.81 -27.00 -39.53
CA GLY A 444 55.18 -28.20 -38.96
C GLY A 444 56.00 -28.72 -37.76
N GLY A 445 55.53 -28.84 -36.51
CA GLY A 445 54.23 -28.65 -35.86
C GLY A 445 54.12 -29.64 -34.68
N GLY A 446 53.98 -29.19 -33.42
CA GLY A 446 54.04 -30.12 -32.27
C GLY A 446 53.63 -29.56 -30.89
N GLY A 447 53.19 -30.47 -30.00
CA GLY A 447 52.69 -30.23 -28.63
C GLY A 447 51.17 -29.95 -28.60
N GLY A 448 50.29 -30.69 -27.90
CA GLY A 448 50.46 -31.69 -26.83
C GLY A 448 50.39 -31.03 -25.45
N GLY A 449 49.51 -31.39 -24.51
CA GLY A 449 48.43 -32.40 -24.48
C GLY A 449 47.43 -32.10 -23.35
N GLY A 450 46.57 -33.05 -22.94
CA GLY A 450 45.55 -32.82 -21.90
C GLY A 450 45.21 -34.03 -21.01
N GLY A 451 44.52 -33.75 -19.90
CA GLY A 451 44.13 -34.71 -18.84
C GLY A 451 44.74 -34.34 -17.48
N GLY A 452 44.10 -34.55 -16.31
CA GLY A 452 42.73 -35.02 -16.04
C GLY A 452 42.61 -35.71 -14.67
N GLY A 453 41.91 -35.10 -13.69
CA GLY A 453 41.65 -35.65 -12.33
C GLY A 453 42.89 -35.67 -11.39
N GLY A 454 42.77 -35.74 -10.06
CA GLY A 454 41.59 -35.68 -9.18
C GLY A 454 41.85 -36.40 -7.84
N GLY A 455 41.44 -35.82 -6.69
CA GLY A 455 41.25 -36.57 -5.43
C GLY A 455 42.06 -36.16 -4.19
N GLY A 456 41.35 -35.60 -3.19
CA GLY A 456 41.35 -36.05 -1.77
C GLY A 456 42.55 -35.80 -0.85
N GLY A 457 42.27 -35.22 0.34
CA GLY A 457 43.15 -35.38 1.52
C GLY A 457 43.27 -34.16 2.45
N ALA A 458 42.53 -34.17 3.56
CA ALA A 458 42.85 -33.45 4.81
C ALA A 458 43.35 -34.50 5.85
N PRO A 459 43.76 -34.17 7.10
CA PRO A 459 43.79 -32.87 7.80
C PRO A 459 45.12 -32.59 8.57
N GLY A 460 45.19 -31.48 9.32
CA GLY A 460 46.26 -31.25 10.32
C GLY A 460 46.26 -29.84 10.92
N ALA A 461 46.26 -29.71 12.24
CA ALA A 461 46.19 -28.43 12.98
C ALA A 461 47.55 -27.96 13.50
N ALA A 462 47.70 -26.65 13.79
CA ALA A 462 48.16 -26.09 15.09
C ALA A 462 48.64 -24.61 15.03
N GLY A 463 48.28 -23.81 16.05
CA GLY A 463 48.99 -22.59 16.52
C GLY A 463 48.98 -21.33 15.62
N GLY A 464 49.10 -20.10 16.13
CA GLY A 464 49.13 -19.63 17.53
C GLY A 464 50.12 -18.46 17.76
N GLY A 465 49.61 -17.24 18.00
CA GLY A 465 50.40 -16.02 18.30
C GLY A 465 50.84 -15.21 17.06
N GLY A 466 51.08 -13.89 17.10
CA GLY A 466 50.87 -12.90 18.19
C GLY A 466 51.94 -11.79 18.20
N ALA A 467 51.51 -10.50 18.18
CA ALA A 467 52.32 -9.27 18.38
C ALA A 467 53.44 -8.96 17.32
N ALA A 468 53.99 -7.73 17.18
CA ALA A 468 53.50 -6.35 17.41
C ALA A 468 54.53 -5.32 16.81
N GLY A 469 54.10 -4.07 16.53
CA GLY A 469 54.95 -2.89 16.26
C GLY A 469 55.60 -2.82 14.86
N GLY A 470 55.91 -1.66 14.26
CA GLY A 470 55.71 -0.25 14.64
C GLY A 470 56.81 0.67 14.02
N VAL A 471 56.60 2.01 13.98
CA VAL A 471 57.64 3.07 13.74
C VAL A 471 58.15 3.21 12.28
N GLU A 472 58.38 4.38 11.64
CA GLU A 472 57.84 5.77 11.68
C GLU A 472 58.41 6.62 10.50
N ASN A 473 58.00 7.90 10.39
CA ASN A 473 58.56 9.00 9.56
C ASN A 473 58.37 8.97 8.02
N GLY A 474 58.19 10.12 7.33
CA GLY A 474 58.10 11.51 7.83
C GLY A 474 57.68 12.53 6.73
N LYS A 475 57.08 13.66 7.16
CA LYS A 475 56.51 14.79 6.37
C LYS A 475 57.62 15.80 5.94
N PRO A 476 57.39 16.94 5.22
CA PRO A 476 56.33 17.98 5.39
C PRO A 476 55.60 18.39 4.07
N GLY A 477 54.52 19.19 4.05
CA GLY A 477 53.76 19.92 5.08
C GLY A 477 52.24 19.86 4.77
N ALA A 478 51.54 20.92 4.34
CA ALA A 478 51.29 22.19 5.05
C ALA A 478 50.03 22.94 4.50
N ASP A 479 49.26 23.75 5.24
CA ASP A 479 48.88 23.71 6.68
C ASP A 479 47.69 24.67 7.03
N VAL A 480 46.83 24.25 7.97
CA VAL A 480 46.11 25.01 9.04
C VAL A 480 45.02 26.08 8.73
N VAL A 481 43.81 25.86 9.29
CA VAL A 481 43.12 26.75 10.26
C VAL A 481 42.09 25.97 11.10
N ASP A 482 42.21 26.05 12.43
CA ASP A 482 41.24 25.60 13.44
C ASP A 482 41.28 26.58 14.63
N LEU A 483 40.14 26.81 15.29
CA LEU A 483 40.02 27.61 16.52
C LEU A 483 38.82 27.13 17.35
N THR A 484 39.07 26.24 18.31
CA THR A 484 38.13 25.85 19.37
C THR A 484 38.20 26.78 20.59
N LEU A 485 37.04 27.31 21.02
CA LEU A 485 36.75 28.03 22.28
C LEU A 485 35.20 27.97 22.51
N ASP A 486 34.58 27.94 23.70
CA ASP A 486 35.05 27.78 25.09
C ASP A 486 33.88 27.34 26.04
N SER A 487 34.24 26.93 27.27
CA SER A 487 33.50 27.11 28.55
C SER A 487 32.26 26.28 28.93
N SER A 488 32.14 26.05 30.26
CA SER A 488 31.34 25.00 30.92
C SER A 488 30.30 25.54 31.92
N SER A 489 29.33 24.72 32.36
CA SER A 489 28.89 24.62 33.77
C SER A 489 27.94 23.43 34.03
N SER A 490 28.17 22.80 35.18
CA SER A 490 27.52 21.72 35.97
C SER A 490 25.99 21.87 36.22
N SER A 491 25.25 20.94 36.84
CA SER A 491 25.52 19.84 37.82
C SER A 491 24.42 18.75 37.72
N GLU A 492 24.72 17.44 37.75
CA GLU A 492 24.67 16.50 38.91
C GLU A 492 23.30 16.35 39.60
N GLU A 493 22.72 15.15 39.54
CA GLU A 493 21.70 14.58 40.44
C GLU A 493 22.05 13.10 40.69
N GLU A 494 21.91 12.64 41.94
CA GLU A 494 22.44 11.36 42.45
C GLU A 494 21.37 10.25 42.56
N GLU A 495 21.82 8.99 42.60
CA GLU A 495 20.99 7.81 42.89
C GLU A 495 21.11 7.45 44.37
N GLU A 496 20.01 7.18 45.08
CA GLU A 496 20.02 6.46 46.37
C GLU A 496 18.89 5.43 46.45
N GLU A 497 19.25 4.20 46.85
CA GLU A 497 18.38 3.13 47.33
C GLU A 497 18.43 3.12 48.88
N GLU A 498 17.38 2.67 49.58
CA GLU A 498 17.38 2.04 50.93
C GLU A 498 15.92 1.67 51.27
N GLU A 499 15.55 0.39 51.38
CA GLU A 499 15.65 -0.57 52.51
C GLU A 499 14.40 -0.60 53.43
N GLU A 500 14.08 -1.80 53.93
CA GLU A 500 12.88 -2.15 54.72
C GLU A 500 13.23 -2.24 56.23
N ASP A 501 12.31 -1.86 57.13
CA ASP A 501 11.77 -2.75 58.21
C ASP A 501 11.00 -2.01 59.34
N ASP A 502 9.78 -2.52 59.59
CA ASP A 502 9.04 -2.77 60.86
C ASP A 502 8.69 -1.72 61.97
N ASP A 503 7.65 -2.14 62.72
CA ASP A 503 7.15 -1.77 64.06
C ASP A 503 6.22 -0.56 64.32
N ASP A 504 4.91 -0.85 64.20
CA ASP A 504 3.86 -0.86 65.25
C ASP A 504 3.21 0.37 65.98
N GLU A 505 1.92 0.15 66.26
CA GLU A 505 0.94 0.69 67.24
C GLU A 505 0.46 2.18 67.37
N GLU A 506 -0.87 2.30 67.19
CA GLU A 506 -1.89 2.92 68.06
C GLU A 506 -1.96 4.45 68.36
N GLY A 507 -3.15 5.07 68.15
CA GLY A 507 -3.56 6.30 68.86
C GLY A 507 -4.38 7.35 68.06
N PRO A 508 -5.50 7.91 68.59
CA PRO A 508 -6.46 8.68 67.77
C PRO A 508 -6.50 10.23 67.93
N ARG A 509 -7.08 10.88 66.90
CA ARG A 509 -7.40 12.33 66.73
C ARG A 509 -8.04 13.02 67.95
N PRO A 510 -7.97 14.38 68.03
CA PRO A 510 -9.23 15.15 67.93
C PRO A 510 -9.23 16.57 67.29
N LYS A 511 -10.34 16.83 66.57
CA LYS A 511 -11.20 18.05 66.56
C LYS A 511 -10.71 19.45 66.08
N ARG A 512 -11.23 19.80 64.89
CA ARG A 512 -12.04 21.02 64.54
C ARG A 512 -11.67 22.40 65.13
N ARG A 513 -11.42 23.37 64.24
CA ARG A 513 -12.38 24.47 63.93
C ARG A 513 -11.99 25.28 62.68
N CYS A 514 -12.97 25.66 61.87
CA CYS A 514 -12.86 26.76 60.90
C CYS A 514 -13.38 28.06 61.53
N PRO A 515 -12.97 29.22 61.01
CA PRO A 515 -13.98 30.19 60.56
C PRO A 515 -13.62 30.87 59.22
N PHE A 516 -14.63 31.08 58.36
CA PHE A 516 -14.57 32.04 57.25
C PHE A 516 -14.75 33.47 57.75
N PRO A 517 -14.27 34.47 56.99
CA PRO A 517 -15.21 35.45 56.45
C PRO A 517 -15.11 35.64 54.92
N LYS A 518 -16.06 36.41 54.37
CA LYS A 518 -16.35 36.52 52.93
C LYS A 518 -15.65 37.72 52.27
N GLY A 519 -15.22 37.52 51.02
CA GLY A 519 -15.55 38.41 49.89
C GLY A 519 -14.51 39.46 49.45
N LEU A 520 -14.18 39.45 48.15
CA LEU A 520 -14.25 40.59 47.20
C LEU A 520 -13.42 40.33 45.92
N VAL A 521 -14.11 40.43 44.77
CA VAL A 521 -13.65 40.94 43.46
C VAL A 521 -12.70 40.07 42.60
N SER A 522 -12.93 40.20 41.28
CA SER A 522 -12.28 39.54 40.15
C SER A 522 -11.29 40.48 39.45
N ALA A 523 -10.18 39.95 38.94
CA ALA A 523 -9.53 40.41 37.70
C ALA A 523 -8.44 39.41 37.24
N CYS A 524 -8.27 39.32 35.91
CA CYS A 524 -7.23 38.60 35.16
C CYS A 524 -7.30 37.06 35.16
#